data_AF-A0A821CEC8-F1
#
_entry.id   AF-A0A821CEC8-F1
#
_cell.length_a   1.000
_cell.length_b   1.000
_cell.length_c   1.000
_cell.angle_alpha   90.00
_cell.angle_beta   90.00
_cell.angle_gamma   90.00
#
_symmetry.space_group_name_H-M   'P 1'
#
loop_
_entity.id
_entity.type
_entity.pdbx_description
1 polymer ?
#
loop_
_entity_poly.entity_id
_entity_poly.type
_entity_poly.pdbx_seq_one_letter_code
_entity_poly.pdbx_strand_id
1 'polypeptide(L)'
;MISLVETWTKPTDSLEIEGFKVIHRRDCNDTRKPLGQITYLKNDLKCENITERCEYSGKDHIEYCSIKIHDICIVSVYNSPNSSFDVLKRHINEVISISKRFCEDIIVVGDFNINLKIKTNHKFIEYMESFGLTLINKLNKSSTNAKTQIDYCFTNVKDLKSDYFESLTSFHKPIWIRKHKVLTKFHFDETEDNRTNIPFNIDEIITDDQSDTMEVDEKFVFECHETVDKNEQIDLDMSFHLGDLKVNDPSDMMDIEEKSSSENHEIIDSNSRKILDQFLLVLDLNNTTDTDQISSQAQ
;
A
#
# COMPACT_ATOMS: atom_id res chain seq x y z
N MET A 1 0.66 5.27 -10.99
CA MET A 1 -0.28 6.26 -10.45
C MET A 1 0.23 6.63 -9.07
N ILE A 2 0.13 7.90 -8.67
CA ILE A 2 0.41 8.37 -7.31
C ILE A 2 -0.86 9.06 -6.84
N SER A 3 -1.35 8.76 -5.65
CA SER A 3 -2.49 9.46 -5.07
C SER A 3 -2.08 9.99 -3.70
N LEU A 4 -2.28 11.29 -3.51
CA LEU A 4 -1.98 12.01 -2.28
C LEU A 4 -3.30 12.51 -1.70
N VAL A 5 -3.47 12.34 -0.40
CA VAL A 5 -4.63 12.78 0.36
C VAL A 5 -4.18 13.75 1.43
N GLU A 6 -5.10 14.60 1.87
CA GLU A 6 -4.82 15.68 2.82
C GLU A 6 -3.61 16.52 2.39
N THR A 7 -3.68 17.07 1.17
CA THR A 7 -2.54 17.76 0.56
C THR A 7 -2.35 19.22 1.01
N TRP A 8 -3.39 19.84 1.59
CA TRP A 8 -3.38 21.25 2.04
C TRP A 8 -3.07 22.26 0.91
N THR A 9 -3.25 21.85 -0.34
CA THR A 9 -2.85 22.60 -1.53
C THR A 9 -3.85 23.70 -1.88
N LYS A 10 -3.40 24.73 -2.59
CA LYS A 10 -4.20 25.80 -3.17
C LYS A 10 -4.11 25.75 -4.70
N PRO A 11 -5.10 26.27 -5.45
CA PRO A 11 -5.06 26.26 -6.92
C PRO A 11 -3.82 26.96 -7.52
N THR A 12 -3.23 27.89 -6.78
CA THR A 12 -2.02 28.63 -7.17
C THR A 12 -0.72 27.85 -6.99
N ASP A 13 -0.75 26.73 -6.26
CA ASP A 13 0.45 25.91 -6.02
C ASP A 13 0.84 25.16 -7.30
N SER A 14 2.12 25.26 -7.66
CA SER A 14 2.73 24.47 -8.72
C SER A 14 3.21 23.13 -8.16
N LEU A 15 2.66 22.04 -8.70
CA LEU A 15 2.85 20.68 -8.19
C LEU A 15 3.12 19.73 -9.36
N GLU A 16 4.14 20.05 -10.15
CA GLU A 16 4.52 19.24 -11.29
C GLU A 16 5.46 18.11 -10.86
N ILE A 17 5.19 16.89 -11.33
CA ILE A 17 6.06 15.74 -11.14
C ILE A 17 6.50 15.28 -12.53
N GLU A 18 7.81 15.29 -12.78
CA GLU A 18 8.37 14.90 -14.07
C GLU A 18 7.89 13.50 -14.48
N GLY A 19 7.41 13.37 -15.72
CA GLY A 19 6.88 12.11 -16.25
C GLY A 19 5.44 11.77 -15.82
N PHE A 20 4.81 12.62 -15.00
CA PHE A 20 3.43 12.48 -14.58
C PHE A 20 2.58 13.70 -14.93
N LYS A 21 1.27 13.46 -15.08
CA LYS A 21 0.23 14.47 -15.26
C LYS A 21 -0.78 14.36 -14.13
N VAL A 22 -1.32 15.49 -13.70
CA VAL A 22 -2.43 15.55 -12.75
C VAL A 22 -3.71 15.15 -13.47
N ILE A 23 -4.43 14.16 -12.93
CA ILE A 23 -5.70 13.67 -13.50
C ILE A 23 -6.91 13.95 -12.59
N HIS A 24 -6.64 14.19 -11.31
CA HIS A 24 -7.62 14.64 -10.32
C HIS A 24 -6.89 15.57 -9.35
N ARG A 25 -7.51 16.70 -9.02
CA ARG A 25 -6.99 17.68 -8.06
C ARG A 25 -8.15 18.35 -7.36
N ARG A 26 -8.08 18.35 -6.04
CA ARG A 26 -8.92 19.14 -5.16
C ARG A 26 -8.04 19.91 -4.20
N ASP A 27 -8.18 21.22 -4.28
CA ASP A 27 -7.47 22.16 -3.42
C ASP A 27 -8.37 22.67 -2.30
N CYS A 28 -7.74 23.33 -1.33
CA CYS A 28 -8.40 24.23 -0.40
C CYS A 28 -8.84 25.52 -1.12
N ASN A 29 -10.05 26.00 -0.85
CA ASN A 29 -10.57 27.23 -1.47
C ASN A 29 -9.76 28.48 -1.08
N ASP A 30 -9.68 28.78 0.23
CA ASP A 30 -9.12 30.05 0.72
C ASP A 30 -7.95 29.85 1.69
N THR A 31 -8.15 28.98 2.69
CA THR A 31 -7.19 28.70 3.76
C THR A 31 -6.71 27.27 3.68
N ARG A 32 -5.39 27.06 3.80
CA ARG A 32 -4.82 25.72 3.91
C ARG A 32 -5.39 25.05 5.15
N LYS A 33 -5.93 23.85 4.99
CA LYS A 33 -6.56 23.06 6.04
C LYS A 33 -6.35 21.58 5.72
N PRO A 34 -6.55 20.67 6.68
CA PRO A 34 -6.48 19.22 6.46
C PRO A 34 -7.57 18.75 5.52
N LEU A 35 -7.34 18.96 4.22
CA LEU A 35 -8.22 18.68 3.10
C LEU A 35 -7.38 18.64 1.81
N GLY A 36 -7.92 17.99 0.78
CA GLY A 36 -7.44 18.11 -0.58
C GLY A 36 -6.80 16.81 -1.03
N GLN A 37 -7.00 16.49 -2.29
CA GLN A 37 -6.57 15.23 -2.88
C GLN A 37 -5.97 15.50 -4.25
N ILE A 38 -4.84 14.87 -4.57
CA ILE A 38 -4.21 14.98 -5.88
C ILE A 38 -3.82 13.60 -6.36
N THR A 39 -4.26 13.26 -7.57
CA THR A 39 -3.89 12.01 -8.23
C THR A 39 -3.11 12.30 -9.50
N TYR A 40 -1.93 11.71 -9.58
CA TYR A 40 -1.01 11.75 -10.70
C TYR A 40 -1.03 10.44 -11.48
N LEU A 41 -0.98 10.55 -12.80
CA LEU A 41 -0.84 9.44 -13.72
C LEU A 41 0.41 9.62 -14.58
N LYS A 42 1.07 8.53 -14.92
CA LYS A 42 2.21 8.59 -15.84
C LYS A 42 1.75 9.12 -17.21
N ASN A 43 2.56 9.95 -17.86
CA ASN A 43 2.15 10.70 -19.05
C ASN A 43 1.66 9.81 -20.21
N ASP A 44 2.31 8.66 -20.40
CA ASP A 44 2.03 7.67 -21.43
C ASP A 44 0.76 6.82 -21.17
N LEU A 45 0.21 6.87 -19.95
CA LEU A 45 -1.00 6.14 -19.61
C LEU A 45 -2.26 6.97 -19.86
N LYS A 46 -3.35 6.27 -20.20
CA LYS A 46 -4.70 6.84 -20.31
C LYS A 46 -5.53 6.41 -19.12
N CYS A 47 -6.48 7.25 -18.73
CA CYS A 47 -7.48 6.94 -17.71
C CYS A 47 -8.82 7.55 -18.07
N GLU A 48 -9.87 7.01 -17.47
CA GLU A 48 -11.23 7.55 -17.50
C GLU A 48 -11.64 7.89 -16.06
N ASN A 49 -12.16 9.10 -15.84
CA ASN A 49 -12.71 9.47 -14.53
C ASN A 49 -14.11 8.84 -14.39
N ILE A 50 -14.30 8.03 -13.37
CA ILE A 50 -15.56 7.30 -13.13
C ILE A 50 -16.48 8.10 -12.21
N THR A 51 -15.97 8.49 -11.04
CA THR A 51 -16.70 9.32 -10.09
C THR A 51 -15.73 9.96 -9.10
N GLU A 52 -16.10 11.11 -8.55
CA GLU A 52 -15.38 11.77 -7.48
C GLU A 52 -16.37 12.41 -6.53
N ARG A 53 -16.03 12.47 -5.24
CA ARG A 53 -16.89 13.09 -4.23
C ARG A 53 -16.09 13.80 -3.16
N CYS A 54 -16.66 14.89 -2.67
CA CYS A 54 -16.30 15.56 -1.43
C CYS A 54 -17.58 15.60 -0.60
N GLU A 55 -17.54 15.14 0.63
CA GLU A 55 -18.57 15.49 1.59
C GLU A 55 -17.91 16.08 2.83
N TYR A 56 -18.40 17.24 3.27
CA TYR A 56 -17.89 17.96 4.41
C TYR A 56 -19.07 18.35 5.31
N SER A 57 -19.04 17.87 6.55
CA SER A 57 -20.05 18.14 7.57
C SER A 57 -19.35 18.47 8.90
N GLY A 58 -19.01 19.75 9.08
CA GLY A 58 -18.30 20.19 10.28
C GLY A 58 -16.88 19.62 10.32
N LYS A 59 -16.59 18.74 11.29
CA LYS A 59 -15.27 18.08 11.39
C LYS A 59 -15.17 16.80 10.56
N ASP A 60 -16.31 16.30 10.09
CA ASP A 60 -16.39 15.06 9.34
C ASP A 60 -16.20 15.39 7.87
N HIS A 61 -15.26 14.71 7.24
CA HIS A 61 -15.15 14.77 5.80
C HIS A 61 -14.67 13.46 5.21
N ILE A 62 -15.08 13.24 3.98
CA ILE A 62 -14.70 12.09 3.18
C ILE A 62 -14.53 12.53 1.74
N GLU A 63 -13.41 12.11 1.17
CA GLU A 63 -13.03 12.40 -0.19
C GLU A 63 -12.71 11.09 -0.87
N TYR A 64 -13.18 10.94 -2.10
CA TYR A 64 -12.74 9.84 -2.92
C TYR A 64 -12.75 10.20 -4.39
N CYS A 65 -11.88 9.54 -5.15
CA CYS A 65 -11.94 9.51 -6.60
C CYS A 65 -11.83 8.06 -7.07
N SER A 66 -12.66 7.69 -8.05
CA SER A 66 -12.56 6.44 -8.78
C SER A 66 -12.20 6.76 -10.22
N ILE A 67 -11.14 6.12 -10.69
CA ILE A 67 -10.67 6.22 -12.07
C ILE A 67 -10.50 4.83 -12.64
N LYS A 68 -10.66 4.70 -13.95
CA LYS A 68 -10.37 3.48 -14.69
C LYS A 68 -9.07 3.63 -15.44
N ILE A 69 -8.15 2.67 -15.26
CA ILE A 69 -6.90 2.56 -16.03
C ILE A 69 -6.87 1.15 -16.62
N HIS A 70 -6.92 1.05 -17.95
CA HIS A 70 -7.20 -0.22 -18.65
C HIS A 70 -8.49 -0.85 -18.11
N ASP A 71 -8.44 -2.11 -17.65
CA ASP A 71 -9.60 -2.85 -17.16
C ASP A 71 -9.71 -2.88 -15.62
N ILE A 72 -9.01 -1.96 -14.93
CA ILE A 72 -9.01 -1.87 -13.47
C ILE A 72 -9.56 -0.51 -13.04
N CYS A 73 -10.55 -0.53 -12.15
CA CYS A 73 -10.98 0.65 -11.41
C CYS A 73 -10.09 0.82 -10.17
N ILE A 74 -9.52 2.00 -9.99
CA ILE A 74 -8.75 2.37 -8.81
C ILE A 74 -9.49 3.48 -8.07
N VAL A 75 -9.85 3.19 -6.83
CA VAL A 75 -10.52 4.10 -5.91
C VAL A 75 -9.52 4.56 -4.86
N SER A 76 -9.24 5.86 -4.85
CA SER A 76 -8.48 6.52 -3.79
C SER A 76 -9.46 7.12 -2.80
N VAL A 77 -9.30 6.83 -1.51
CA VAL A 77 -10.18 7.28 -0.43
C VAL A 77 -9.38 8.05 0.62
N TYR A 78 -9.99 9.10 1.16
CA TYR A 78 -9.62 9.71 2.42
C TYR A 78 -10.88 9.83 3.29
N ASN A 79 -10.81 9.28 4.50
CA ASN A 79 -11.85 9.44 5.50
C ASN A 79 -11.26 10.15 6.72
N SER A 80 -11.88 11.25 7.14
CA SER A 80 -11.39 11.99 8.31
C SER A 80 -11.53 11.19 9.61
N PRO A 81 -10.70 11.44 10.63
CA PRO A 81 -10.76 10.72 11.91
C PRO A 81 -12.06 10.89 12.68
N ASN A 82 -12.85 11.93 12.39
CA ASN A 82 -14.11 12.19 13.07
C ASN A 82 -15.32 11.56 12.36
N SER A 83 -15.15 11.13 11.10
CA SER A 83 -16.25 10.57 10.31
C SER A 83 -16.79 9.29 10.93
N SER A 84 -18.11 9.21 11.08
CA SER A 84 -18.75 8.01 11.60
C SER A 84 -18.59 6.82 10.65
N PHE A 85 -18.59 5.61 11.23
CA PHE A 85 -18.47 4.38 10.44
C PHE A 85 -19.61 4.22 9.43
N ASP A 86 -20.81 4.70 9.74
CA ASP A 86 -21.96 4.64 8.83
C ASP A 86 -21.82 5.58 7.63
N VAL A 87 -21.24 6.77 7.85
CA VAL A 87 -20.90 7.70 6.76
C VAL A 87 -19.87 7.05 5.84
N LEU A 88 -18.81 6.46 6.40
CA LEU A 88 -17.82 5.74 5.60
C LEU A 88 -18.47 4.60 4.80
N LYS A 89 -19.27 3.74 5.45
CA LYS A 89 -19.97 2.63 4.78
C LYS A 89 -20.82 3.10 3.62
N ARG A 90 -21.63 4.14 3.81
CA ARG A 90 -22.47 4.69 2.73
C ARG A 90 -21.64 5.06 1.51
N HIS A 91 -20.53 5.76 1.70
CA HIS A 91 -19.66 6.21 0.61
C HIS A 91 -18.86 5.10 -0.04
N ILE A 92 -18.37 4.13 0.74
CA ILE A 92 -17.70 2.94 0.23
C ILE A 92 -18.66 2.12 -0.63
N ASN A 93 -19.90 1.89 -0.16
CA ASN A 93 -20.93 1.23 -0.94
C ASN A 93 -21.21 1.96 -2.26
N GLU A 94 -21.38 3.29 -2.20
CA GLU A 94 -21.62 4.13 -3.37
C GLU A 94 -20.49 4.00 -4.40
N VAL A 95 -19.25 4.25 -4.01
CA VAL A 95 -18.12 4.28 -4.94
C VAL A 95 -17.79 2.91 -5.51
N ILE A 96 -17.88 1.83 -4.72
CA ILE A 96 -17.68 0.46 -5.21
C ILE A 96 -18.81 0.08 -6.16
N SER A 97 -20.07 0.37 -5.82
CA SER A 97 -21.22 0.03 -6.66
C SER A 97 -21.19 0.75 -8.01
N ILE A 98 -20.72 2.01 -8.04
CA ILE A 98 -20.49 2.74 -9.29
C ILE A 98 -19.35 2.10 -10.06
N SER A 99 -18.19 1.87 -9.42
CA SER A 99 -16.98 1.35 -10.07
C SER A 99 -17.17 -0.05 -10.68
N LYS A 100 -17.95 -0.92 -10.03
CA LYS A 100 -18.29 -2.27 -10.54
C LYS A 100 -19.08 -2.27 -11.85
N ARG A 101 -19.69 -1.14 -12.24
CA ARG A 101 -20.36 -1.01 -13.54
C ARG A 101 -19.38 -0.83 -14.69
N PHE A 102 -18.12 -0.49 -14.40
CA PHE A 102 -17.10 -0.17 -15.40
C PHE A 102 -15.96 -1.18 -15.47
N CYS A 103 -15.62 -1.82 -14.35
CA CYS A 103 -14.60 -2.85 -14.24
C CYS A 103 -15.00 -3.92 -13.24
N GLU A 104 -14.67 -5.17 -13.55
CA GLU A 104 -14.74 -6.27 -12.58
C GLU A 104 -13.62 -6.14 -11.55
N ASP A 105 -12.42 -5.81 -12.01
CA ASP A 105 -11.23 -5.60 -11.19
C ASP A 105 -11.24 -4.22 -10.53
N ILE A 106 -11.13 -4.20 -9.20
CA ILE A 106 -11.20 -3.00 -8.37
C ILE A 106 -10.09 -3.02 -7.32
N ILE A 107 -9.40 -1.89 -7.21
CA ILE A 107 -8.47 -1.57 -6.13
C ILE A 107 -9.07 -0.41 -5.33
N VAL A 108 -9.25 -0.56 -4.03
CA VAL A 108 -9.66 0.50 -3.10
C VAL A 108 -8.54 0.74 -2.12
N VAL A 109 -7.94 1.93 -2.13
CA VAL A 109 -6.77 2.27 -1.33
C VAL A 109 -6.94 3.67 -0.73
N GLY A 110 -6.42 3.88 0.47
CA GLY A 110 -6.55 5.19 1.10
C GLY A 110 -6.20 5.22 2.56
N ASP A 111 -6.35 6.42 3.14
CA ASP A 111 -6.43 6.62 4.58
C ASP A 111 -7.90 6.52 4.99
N PHE A 112 -8.22 5.48 5.75
CA PHE A 112 -9.58 5.24 6.23
C PHE A 112 -9.79 5.76 7.65
N ASN A 113 -8.74 6.18 8.35
CA ASN A 113 -8.76 6.51 9.78
C ASN A 113 -9.43 5.45 10.68
N ILE A 114 -9.36 4.17 10.28
CA ILE A 114 -9.82 3.02 11.07
C ILE A 114 -8.62 2.14 11.39
N ASN A 115 -8.22 2.09 12.66
CA ASN A 115 -7.01 1.37 13.06
C ASN A 115 -7.24 -0.15 13.10
N LEU A 116 -6.70 -0.87 12.11
CA LEU A 116 -6.84 -2.34 12.00
C LEU A 116 -5.99 -3.13 12.99
N LYS A 117 -5.14 -2.48 13.79
CA LYS A 117 -4.50 -3.14 14.95
C LYS A 117 -5.49 -3.44 16.07
N ILE A 118 -6.65 -2.78 16.06
CA ILE A 118 -7.73 -3.01 17.02
C ILE A 118 -8.68 -4.05 16.41
N LYS A 119 -8.80 -5.23 17.04
CA LYS A 119 -9.61 -6.36 16.52
C LYS A 119 -11.07 -5.99 16.26
N THR A 120 -11.67 -5.13 17.08
CA THR A 120 -13.08 -4.70 16.89
C THR A 120 -13.29 -3.92 15.59
N ASN A 121 -12.22 -3.39 14.98
CA ASN A 121 -12.27 -2.72 13.69
C ASN A 121 -12.20 -3.70 12.50
N HIS A 122 -11.95 -4.99 12.73
CA HIS A 122 -11.93 -6.02 11.67
C HIS A 122 -13.30 -6.22 11.00
N LYS A 123 -14.39 -5.76 11.64
CA LYS A 123 -15.71 -5.61 10.99
C LYS A 123 -15.67 -4.79 9.70
N PHE A 124 -14.67 -3.91 9.53
CA PHE A 124 -14.47 -3.19 8.28
C PHE A 124 -13.88 -4.08 7.18
N ILE A 125 -13.00 -5.01 7.54
CA ILE A 125 -12.48 -6.03 6.62
C ILE A 125 -13.64 -6.91 6.14
N GLU A 126 -14.46 -7.44 7.05
CA GLU A 126 -15.66 -8.22 6.72
C GLU A 126 -16.64 -7.44 5.82
N TYR A 127 -16.79 -6.14 6.08
CA TYR A 127 -17.60 -5.28 5.22
C TYR A 127 -17.03 -5.17 3.80
N MET A 128 -15.72 -5.03 3.64
CA MET A 128 -15.06 -5.00 2.33
C MET A 128 -15.13 -6.36 1.62
N GLU A 129 -15.04 -7.46 2.36
CA GLU A 129 -15.22 -8.83 1.86
C GLU A 129 -16.63 -9.08 1.31
N SER A 130 -17.66 -8.40 1.83
CA SER A 130 -19.02 -8.44 1.27
C SER A 130 -19.09 -7.89 -0.17
N PHE A 131 -18.11 -7.08 -0.59
CA PHE A 131 -17.93 -6.66 -1.97
C PHE A 131 -17.00 -7.58 -2.78
N GLY A 132 -16.51 -8.68 -2.20
CA GLY A 132 -15.53 -9.57 -2.81
C GLY A 132 -14.11 -8.99 -2.84
N LEU A 133 -13.81 -7.99 -2.00
CA LEU A 133 -12.49 -7.36 -1.92
C LEU A 133 -11.75 -7.88 -0.69
N THR A 134 -10.47 -8.21 -0.83
CA THR A 134 -9.62 -8.70 0.25
C THR A 134 -8.55 -7.69 0.60
N LEU A 135 -8.20 -7.60 1.89
CA LEU A 135 -7.08 -6.80 2.38
C LEU A 135 -5.77 -7.42 1.89
N ILE A 136 -4.93 -6.64 1.18
CA ILE A 136 -3.64 -7.13 0.69
C ILE A 136 -2.43 -6.67 1.51
N ASN A 137 -2.60 -5.68 2.39
CA ASN A 137 -1.57 -5.30 3.35
C ASN A 137 -1.50 -6.33 4.49
N LYS A 138 -0.30 -6.61 4.98
CA LYS A 138 -0.11 -7.43 6.18
C LYS A 138 -0.77 -6.75 7.40
N LEU A 139 -1.57 -7.51 8.14
CA LEU A 139 -2.15 -7.04 9.41
C LEU A 139 -1.06 -6.77 10.44
N ASN A 140 -1.34 -5.82 11.34
CA ASN A 140 -0.47 -5.37 12.43
C ASN A 140 0.80 -4.62 12.01
N LYS A 141 0.95 -4.28 10.73
CA LYS A 141 2.04 -3.41 10.27
C LYS A 141 1.62 -1.94 10.34
N SER A 142 2.48 -1.10 10.92
CA SER A 142 2.20 0.32 11.12
C SER A 142 2.24 1.08 9.79
N SER A 143 1.18 1.82 9.49
CA SER A 143 1.10 2.78 8.39
C SER A 143 1.44 4.21 8.83
N THR A 144 1.65 4.44 10.13
CA THR A 144 2.01 5.75 10.70
C THR A 144 3.16 5.66 11.70
N ASN A 145 3.75 6.80 12.03
CA ASN A 145 4.79 6.90 13.06
C ASN A 145 4.26 6.67 14.48
N ALA A 146 2.96 6.89 14.74
CA ALA A 146 2.32 6.53 16.01
C ALA A 146 1.91 5.04 16.11
N LYS A 147 2.50 4.19 15.26
CA LYS A 147 2.26 2.75 15.26
C LYS A 147 0.80 2.34 15.01
N THR A 148 -0.02 3.15 14.33
CA THR A 148 -1.38 2.77 13.89
C THR A 148 -1.36 2.12 12.50
N GLN A 149 -2.42 1.40 12.13
CA GLN A 149 -2.64 0.89 10.78
C GLN A 149 -3.98 1.42 10.25
N ILE A 150 -3.97 2.60 9.65
CA ILE A 150 -5.16 3.33 9.15
C ILE A 150 -5.17 3.50 7.64
N ASP A 151 -4.00 3.36 7.01
CA ASP A 151 -3.83 3.39 5.56
C ASP A 151 -3.70 1.95 5.07
N TYR A 152 -4.52 1.53 4.11
CA TYR A 152 -4.44 0.16 3.55
C TYR A 152 -5.14 0.05 2.20
N CYS A 153 -5.05 -1.14 1.59
CA CYS A 153 -5.56 -1.47 0.27
C CYS A 153 -6.40 -2.75 0.30
N PHE A 154 -7.60 -2.67 -0.28
CA PHE A 154 -8.48 -3.78 -0.60
C PHE A 154 -8.58 -3.99 -2.10
N THR A 155 -8.66 -5.23 -2.57
CA THR A 155 -8.74 -5.53 -4.00
C THR A 155 -9.31 -6.91 -4.26
N ASN A 156 -9.89 -7.13 -5.43
CA ASN A 156 -10.17 -8.47 -5.97
C ASN A 156 -9.19 -8.89 -7.08
N VAL A 157 -8.30 -7.99 -7.48
CA VAL A 157 -7.25 -8.27 -8.47
C VAL A 157 -6.25 -9.27 -7.89
N LYS A 158 -6.06 -10.39 -8.58
CA LYS A 158 -5.09 -11.42 -8.21
C LYS A 158 -3.65 -10.94 -8.43
N ASP A 159 -2.73 -11.55 -7.69
CA ASP A 159 -1.28 -11.33 -7.83
C ASP A 159 -0.82 -9.88 -7.59
N LEU A 160 -1.59 -9.08 -6.84
CA LEU A 160 -1.11 -7.81 -6.31
C LEU A 160 -0.36 -8.02 -5.00
N LYS A 161 0.74 -7.29 -4.84
CA LYS A 161 1.44 -7.13 -3.57
C LYS A 161 1.31 -5.69 -3.12
N SER A 162 1.17 -5.48 -1.82
CA SER A 162 1.14 -4.15 -1.22
C SER A 162 1.87 -4.14 0.11
N ASP A 163 2.58 -3.05 0.36
CA ASP A 163 3.20 -2.77 1.65
C ASP A 163 3.43 -1.26 1.79
N TYR A 164 4.08 -0.84 2.88
CA TYR A 164 4.42 0.55 3.15
C TYR A 164 5.88 0.84 2.83
N PHE A 165 6.14 2.04 2.30
CA PHE A 165 7.46 2.66 2.31
C PHE A 165 7.69 3.42 3.61
N GLU A 166 8.95 3.56 4.03
CA GLU A 166 9.29 4.53 5.07
C GLU A 166 9.17 5.95 4.52
N SER A 167 8.68 6.85 5.38
CA SER A 167 8.50 8.26 5.05
C SER A 167 9.46 9.10 5.86
N LEU A 168 10.14 10.05 5.19
CA LEU A 168 11.01 11.02 5.87
C LEU A 168 10.30 12.35 6.16
N THR A 169 9.22 12.63 5.43
CA THR A 169 8.59 13.96 5.38
C THR A 169 7.13 13.95 5.83
N SER A 170 6.54 12.78 6.08
CA SER A 170 5.15 12.65 6.55
C SER A 170 5.05 11.72 7.75
N PHE A 171 4.05 12.00 8.59
CA PHE A 171 3.62 11.13 9.68
C PHE A 171 3.04 9.79 9.17
N HIS A 172 2.50 9.79 7.95
CA HIS A 172 1.98 8.61 7.25
C HIS A 172 3.06 7.99 6.35
N LYS A 173 3.01 6.67 6.25
CA LYS A 173 3.87 5.86 5.39
C LYS A 173 3.18 5.59 4.05
N PRO A 174 3.79 5.92 2.91
CA PRO A 174 3.18 5.69 1.60
C PRO A 174 2.88 4.20 1.35
N ILE A 175 1.68 3.89 0.85
CA ILE A 175 1.34 2.55 0.38
C ILE A 175 1.89 2.38 -1.03
N TRP A 176 2.63 1.29 -1.28
CA TRP A 176 2.92 0.84 -2.63
C TRP A 176 2.09 -0.37 -3.00
N ILE A 177 1.65 -0.43 -4.24
CA ILE A 177 0.91 -1.55 -4.82
C ILE A 177 1.59 -1.92 -6.13
N ARG A 178 1.96 -3.19 -6.29
CA ARG A 178 2.55 -3.70 -7.54
C ARG A 178 1.89 -5.00 -7.96
N LYS A 179 1.65 -5.15 -9.26
CA LYS A 179 1.32 -6.45 -9.84
C LYS A 179 2.58 -7.29 -9.88
N HIS A 180 2.54 -8.46 -9.25
CA HIS A 180 3.62 -9.42 -9.34
C HIS A 180 3.68 -9.90 -10.79
N LYS A 181 4.81 -9.64 -11.48
CA LYS A 181 5.09 -10.35 -12.71
C LYS A 181 5.46 -11.77 -12.32
N VAL A 182 4.53 -12.70 -12.52
CA VAL A 182 4.93 -14.09 -12.69
C VAL A 182 5.83 -14.09 -13.92
N LEU A 183 7.12 -14.33 -13.72
CA LEU A 183 7.98 -14.75 -14.80
C LEU A 183 7.36 -16.06 -15.29
N THR A 184 6.57 -16.00 -16.36
CA THR A 184 6.24 -17.19 -17.13
C THR A 184 7.57 -17.81 -17.47
N LYS A 185 7.88 -18.95 -16.82
CA LYS A 185 9.01 -19.79 -17.20
C LYS A 185 8.96 -19.88 -18.71
N PHE A 186 10.00 -19.40 -19.38
CA PHE A 186 10.18 -19.71 -20.79
C PHE A 186 10.09 -21.23 -20.88
N HIS A 187 9.06 -21.73 -21.55
CA HIS A 187 9.12 -23.04 -22.14
C HIS A 187 10.28 -22.96 -23.13
N PHE A 188 11.45 -23.44 -22.72
CA PHE A 188 12.37 -23.99 -23.70
C PHE A 188 11.64 -25.19 -24.27
N ASP A 189 10.97 -24.99 -25.40
CA ASP A 189 10.77 -26.07 -26.33
C ASP A 189 12.18 -26.53 -26.69
N GLU A 190 12.59 -27.67 -26.13
CA GLU A 190 13.66 -28.47 -26.71
C GLU A 190 13.18 -28.92 -28.08
N THR A 191 13.31 -28.04 -29.07
CA THR A 191 13.34 -28.47 -30.46
C THR A 191 14.62 -29.26 -30.63
N GLU A 192 14.45 -30.57 -30.85
CA GLU A 192 15.43 -31.43 -31.50
C GLU A 192 16.11 -30.65 -32.62
N ASP A 193 17.42 -30.44 -32.50
CA ASP A 193 18.22 -30.23 -33.69
C ASP A 193 19.48 -31.07 -33.67
N ASN A 194 19.65 -31.73 -34.80
CA ASN A 194 20.55 -32.84 -35.05
C ASN A 194 21.94 -32.32 -35.47
N ARG A 195 22.98 -32.95 -34.90
CA ARG A 195 24.38 -33.02 -35.39
C ARG A 195 25.18 -31.72 -35.21
N THR A 196 26.46 -31.73 -34.84
CA THR A 196 27.56 -32.59 -35.29
C THR A 196 28.67 -32.65 -34.23
N ASN A 197 29.23 -33.85 -34.05
CA ASN A 197 30.46 -34.11 -33.31
C ASN A 197 31.64 -33.24 -33.78
N ILE A 198 32.22 -32.47 -32.86
CA ILE A 198 33.59 -31.97 -32.97
C ILE A 198 34.31 -32.41 -31.70
N PRO A 199 35.38 -33.24 -31.79
CA PRO A 199 36.12 -33.66 -30.62
C PRO A 199 37.04 -32.53 -30.18
N PHE A 200 36.78 -31.95 -29.01
CA PHE A 200 37.72 -31.07 -28.35
C PHE A 200 38.81 -31.92 -27.70
N ASN A 201 40.02 -31.79 -28.26
CA ASN A 201 41.24 -32.44 -27.78
C ASN A 201 41.77 -31.63 -26.58
N ILE A 202 41.86 -32.28 -25.42
CA ILE A 202 42.43 -31.72 -24.18
C ILE A 202 43.82 -32.31 -24.04
N ASP A 203 44.82 -31.58 -24.54
CA ASP A 203 46.24 -31.78 -24.20
C ASP A 203 46.86 -30.39 -24.07
N GLU A 204 47.65 -30.20 -23.00
CA GLU A 204 48.25 -28.94 -22.50
C GLU A 204 47.25 -28.05 -21.73
N ILE A 205 47.28 -27.96 -20.39
CA ILE A 205 48.43 -27.55 -19.56
C ILE A 205 48.30 -28.17 -18.16
N ILE A 206 49.41 -28.76 -17.73
CA ILE A 206 49.71 -29.25 -16.37
C ILE A 206 50.15 -28.05 -15.50
N THR A 207 49.65 -27.97 -14.27
CA THR A 207 50.40 -27.92 -12.99
C THR A 207 49.39 -27.99 -11.84
N ASP A 208 49.35 -29.11 -11.11
CA ASP A 208 49.79 -29.29 -9.71
C ASP A 208 49.25 -28.18 -8.76
N ASP A 209 48.52 -28.47 -7.67
CA ASP A 209 48.86 -29.46 -6.64
C ASP A 209 47.64 -29.69 -5.69
N GLN A 210 47.40 -30.97 -5.31
CA GLN A 210 46.83 -31.54 -4.06
C GLN A 210 45.60 -30.86 -3.38
N SER A 211 44.52 -31.54 -2.97
CA SER A 211 44.41 -32.84 -2.28
C SER A 211 42.94 -33.32 -2.16
N ASP A 212 42.80 -34.65 -2.17
CA ASP A 212 41.84 -35.49 -1.43
C ASP A 212 40.33 -35.54 -1.78
N THR A 213 40.01 -36.60 -2.53
CA THR A 213 38.93 -37.59 -2.33
C THR A 213 37.77 -37.29 -1.38
N MET A 214 36.53 -37.38 -1.88
CA MET A 214 35.59 -38.49 -1.59
C MET A 214 34.27 -38.32 -2.38
N GLU A 215 33.88 -39.37 -3.10
CA GLU A 215 32.48 -39.62 -3.49
C GLU A 215 31.63 -39.80 -2.22
N VAL A 216 30.45 -39.16 -2.15
CA VAL A 216 29.24 -39.75 -1.56
C VAL A 216 28.00 -39.03 -2.13
N ASP A 217 27.09 -39.81 -2.71
CA ASP A 217 25.69 -39.46 -3.00
C ASP A 217 24.93 -39.09 -1.73
N GLU A 218 24.34 -37.89 -1.61
CA GLU A 218 23.32 -37.66 -0.57
C GLU A 218 22.07 -36.93 -1.06
N LYS A 219 21.01 -37.74 -1.05
CA LYS A 219 19.59 -37.44 -1.22
C LYS A 219 19.08 -36.76 0.06
N PHE A 220 18.83 -35.45 0.03
CA PHE A 220 18.22 -34.77 1.17
C PHE A 220 16.69 -34.96 1.18
N VAL A 221 16.24 -35.84 2.07
CA VAL A 221 14.89 -35.87 2.63
C VAL A 221 14.95 -35.09 3.95
N PHE A 222 14.19 -34.01 4.08
CA PHE A 222 13.98 -33.35 5.37
C PHE A 222 12.63 -33.79 5.94
N GLU A 223 12.67 -34.69 6.92
CA GLU A 223 11.59 -34.87 7.90
C GLU A 223 11.90 -34.00 9.11
N CYS A 224 10.93 -33.16 9.52
CA CYS A 224 11.00 -32.39 10.75
C CYS A 224 9.86 -32.85 11.67
N HIS A 225 10.23 -33.44 12.81
CA HIS A 225 9.31 -33.81 13.88
C HIS A 225 9.10 -32.63 14.82
N GLU A 226 7.87 -32.14 14.93
CA GLU A 226 7.41 -31.33 16.07
C GLU A 226 6.72 -32.26 17.09
N THR A 227 7.26 -32.30 18.30
CA THR A 227 6.56 -32.82 19.48
C THR A 227 5.63 -31.74 20.01
N VAL A 228 4.32 -31.93 19.85
CA VAL A 228 3.29 -31.11 20.50
C VAL A 228 2.85 -31.81 21.78
N ASP A 229 3.05 -31.11 22.88
CA ASP A 229 2.55 -31.48 24.20
C ASP A 229 1.03 -31.25 24.27
N LYS A 230 0.34 -32.18 24.92
CA LYS A 230 -1.12 -32.22 25.01
C LYS A 230 -1.59 -31.38 26.19
N ASN A 231 -2.50 -30.44 25.92
CA ASN A 231 -3.75 -30.21 26.65
C ASN A 231 -4.16 -28.75 26.49
N GLU A 232 -5.18 -28.49 25.68
CA GLU A 232 -6.26 -27.58 26.07
C GLU A 232 -7.43 -27.77 25.10
N GLN A 233 -8.55 -28.19 25.68
CA GLN A 233 -9.83 -28.43 25.03
C GLN A 233 -10.59 -27.12 25.07
N ILE A 234 -10.94 -26.56 23.91
CA ILE A 234 -11.82 -25.40 23.82
C ILE A 234 -13.08 -25.83 23.07
N ASP A 235 -14.19 -25.86 23.81
CA ASP A 235 -15.55 -25.99 23.31
C ASP A 235 -15.87 -24.81 22.39
N LEU A 236 -16.31 -25.12 21.16
CA LEU A 236 -16.91 -24.18 20.23
C LEU A 236 -18.43 -24.29 20.36
N ASP A 237 -19.02 -23.40 21.15
CA ASP A 237 -20.45 -23.11 21.07
C ASP A 237 -20.64 -21.73 20.42
N MET A 238 -21.00 -21.73 19.15
CA MET A 238 -21.25 -20.55 18.35
C MET A 238 -22.76 -20.27 18.30
N SER A 239 -23.22 -19.34 19.13
CA SER A 239 -24.36 -18.49 18.78
C SER A 239 -24.34 -17.23 19.63
N PHE A 240 -24.13 -16.03 19.05
CA PHE A 240 -24.61 -14.79 19.68
C PHE A 240 -24.94 -13.70 18.66
N HIS A 241 -26.02 -12.99 19.01
CA HIS A 241 -26.75 -11.99 18.23
C HIS A 241 -26.07 -10.63 18.19
N LEU A 242 -26.22 -9.96 17.04
CA LEU A 242 -25.76 -8.61 16.76
C LEU A 242 -26.73 -7.58 17.37
N GLY A 243 -26.39 -7.06 18.54
CA GLY A 243 -27.07 -5.94 19.19
C GLY A 243 -26.14 -5.33 20.24
N ASP A 244 -26.03 -3.99 20.21
CA ASP A 244 -25.37 -3.14 21.21
C ASP A 244 -23.86 -2.85 21.00
N LEU A 245 -23.58 -2.01 20.00
CA LEU A 245 -22.38 -1.15 20.02
C LEU A 245 -22.67 0.05 20.92
N LYS A 246 -22.22 -0.01 22.18
CA LYS A 246 -22.03 1.18 23.00
C LYS A 246 -20.80 1.95 22.52
N VAL A 247 -21.01 3.23 22.25
CA VAL A 247 -20.02 4.24 21.90
C VAL A 247 -19.14 4.46 23.13
N ASN A 248 -17.81 4.37 22.96
CA ASN A 248 -16.87 4.87 23.96
C ASN A 248 -16.26 6.17 23.43
N ASP A 249 -16.27 7.18 24.30
CA ASP A 249 -15.69 8.51 24.14
C ASP A 249 -14.15 8.49 23.96
N PRO A 250 -13.57 9.59 23.42
CA PRO A 250 -12.16 9.65 23.06
C PRO A 250 -11.30 10.26 24.18
N SER A 251 -10.37 9.49 24.73
CA SER A 251 -9.12 9.95 25.36
C SER A 251 -8.42 8.72 25.92
N ASP A 252 -7.23 8.42 25.42
CA ASP A 252 -6.04 8.08 26.22
C ASP A 252 -4.98 7.49 25.28
N MET A 253 -4.06 8.36 24.88
CA MET A 253 -2.75 7.99 24.34
C MET A 253 -2.02 7.22 25.44
N MET A 254 -1.86 5.91 25.27
CA MET A 254 -0.95 5.11 26.11
C MET A 254 0.35 4.86 25.37
N ASP A 255 1.46 5.23 26.02
CA ASP A 255 2.82 4.83 25.68
C ASP A 255 2.93 3.31 25.67
N ILE A 256 3.38 2.73 24.56
CA ILE A 256 3.65 1.29 24.44
C ILE A 256 5.16 1.09 24.28
N GLU A 257 5.72 0.42 25.29
CA GLU A 257 7.10 -0.05 25.39
C GLU A 257 7.56 -0.80 24.14
N GLU A 258 8.77 -0.47 23.69
CA GLU A 258 9.44 -1.09 22.56
C GLU A 258 9.84 -2.54 22.86
N LYS A 259 9.39 -3.47 22.02
CA LYS A 259 10.11 -4.72 21.78
C LYS A 259 10.59 -4.71 20.35
N SER A 260 11.91 -4.60 20.18
CA SER A 260 12.60 -4.65 18.89
C SER A 260 12.54 -6.08 18.34
N SER A 261 11.74 -6.30 17.29
CA SER A 261 11.91 -7.46 16.41
C SER A 261 12.71 -7.02 15.20
N SER A 262 13.79 -7.74 14.88
CA SER A 262 14.57 -7.55 13.67
C SER A 262 13.70 -7.74 12.43
N GLU A 263 13.37 -6.65 11.74
CA GLU A 263 12.65 -6.68 10.48
C GLU A 263 13.61 -6.90 9.32
N ASN A 264 13.31 -7.88 8.47
CA ASN A 264 13.98 -8.07 7.19
C ASN A 264 13.51 -6.98 6.22
N HIS A 265 14.39 -6.09 5.81
CA HIS A 265 14.10 -5.11 4.77
C HIS A 265 14.21 -5.77 3.38
N GLU A 266 13.11 -5.78 2.61
CA GLU A 266 13.18 -6.07 1.18
C GLU A 266 13.90 -4.91 0.46
N ILE A 267 14.88 -5.25 -0.37
CA ILE A 267 15.64 -4.29 -1.19
C ILE A 267 14.70 -3.71 -2.25
N ILE A 268 14.43 -2.41 -2.15
CA ILE A 268 13.67 -1.63 -3.15
C ILE A 268 14.46 -1.64 -4.47
N ASP A 269 13.80 -1.94 -5.58
CA ASP A 269 14.46 -1.86 -6.90
C ASP A 269 14.87 -0.41 -7.22
N SER A 270 15.97 -0.24 -7.95
CA SER A 270 16.57 1.09 -8.14
C SER A 270 15.66 2.10 -8.83
N ASN A 271 14.65 1.67 -9.61
CA ASN A 271 13.73 2.59 -10.28
C ASN A 271 12.67 3.11 -9.30
N SER A 272 12.12 2.24 -8.46
CA SER A 272 11.20 2.65 -7.39
C SER A 272 11.90 3.59 -6.40
N ARG A 273 13.17 3.32 -6.08
CA ARG A 273 13.98 4.20 -5.21
C ARG A 273 14.24 5.57 -5.82
N LYS A 274 14.58 5.64 -7.11
CA LYS A 274 14.76 6.92 -7.82
C LYS A 274 13.48 7.77 -7.86
N ILE A 275 12.32 7.14 -8.04
CA ILE A 275 11.02 7.84 -8.02
C ILE A 275 10.74 8.41 -6.62
N LEU A 276 11.00 7.63 -5.56
CA LEU A 276 10.89 8.08 -4.18
C LEU A 276 11.87 9.21 -3.85
N ASP A 277 13.14 9.07 -4.23
CA ASP A 277 14.18 10.07 -3.95
C ASP A 277 13.86 11.39 -4.68
N GLN A 278 13.36 11.33 -5.92
CA GLN A 278 12.90 12.52 -6.66
C GLN A 278 11.65 13.14 -6.02
N PHE A 279 10.74 12.32 -5.48
CA PHE A 279 9.55 12.78 -4.77
C PHE A 279 9.90 13.53 -3.47
N LEU A 280 10.89 13.03 -2.72
CA LEU A 280 11.34 13.64 -1.46
C LEU A 280 12.06 14.98 -1.69
N LEU A 281 12.86 15.10 -2.75
CA LEU A 281 13.58 16.33 -3.07
C LEU A 281 12.66 17.49 -3.49
N VAL A 282 11.53 17.20 -4.16
CA VAL A 282 10.57 18.23 -4.59
C VAL A 282 9.77 18.79 -3.41
N LEU A 283 9.50 17.99 -2.37
CA LEU A 283 8.79 18.44 -1.17
C LEU A 283 9.66 19.32 -0.27
N ASP A 284 10.96 19.04 -0.14
CA ASP A 284 11.89 19.84 0.68
C ASP A 284 12.13 21.25 0.11
N LEU A 285 12.11 21.40 -1.21
CA LEU A 285 12.35 22.70 -1.86
C LEU A 285 11.18 23.69 -1.66
N ASN A 286 9.96 23.20 -1.43
CA ASN A 286 8.78 24.06 -1.23
C ASN A 286 8.56 24.48 0.23
N ASN A 287 9.35 23.96 1.18
CA ASN A 287 9.29 24.33 2.61
C ASN A 287 10.34 25.37 3.04
N THR A 288 11.24 25.81 2.13
CA THR A 288 12.39 26.67 2.50
C THR A 288 12.30 28.12 2.03
N THR A 289 11.14 28.60 1.59
CA THR A 289 10.91 30.03 1.32
C THR A 289 9.70 30.55 2.09
N ASP A 290 9.87 30.79 3.40
CA ASP A 290 9.14 31.81 4.16
C ASP A 290 9.73 31.96 5.57
N THR A 291 11.01 32.29 5.63
CA THR A 291 11.62 32.92 6.81
C THR A 291 12.42 34.10 6.33
N ASP A 292 11.74 35.22 6.07
CA ASP A 292 12.28 36.57 6.19
C ASP A 292 11.17 37.58 5.88
N GLN A 293 10.49 38.07 6.93
CA GLN A 293 10.01 39.46 7.10
C GLN A 293 8.91 39.54 8.17
N ILE A 294 9.29 39.50 9.45
CA ILE A 294 8.59 40.26 10.49
C ILE A 294 9.64 40.93 11.37
N SER A 295 10.03 42.14 10.98
CA SER A 295 10.70 43.11 11.84
C SER A 295 10.18 44.50 11.51
N SER A 296 9.83 45.23 12.55
CA SER A 296 9.36 46.63 12.60
C SER A 296 7.90 46.88 12.19
N GLN A 297 7.04 47.05 13.19
CA GLN A 297 6.67 48.40 13.66
C GLN A 297 5.85 48.31 14.95
N ALA A 298 6.49 48.69 16.05
CA ALA A 298 5.84 49.20 17.24
C ALA A 298 6.12 50.71 17.28
N GLN A 299 5.08 51.52 17.10
CA GLN A 299 4.87 52.84 17.69
C GLN A 299 3.46 53.33 17.33
#